data_AF-A0A383AS81-F1
#
_entry.id   AF-A0A383AS81-F1
#
_cell.length_a   1.000
_cell.length_b   1.000
_cell.length_c   1.000
_cell.angle_alpha   90.00
_cell.angle_beta   90.00
_cell.angle_gamma   90.00
#
_symmetry.space_group_name_H-M   'P 1'
#
loop_
_entity.id
_entity.type
_entity.pdbx_description
1 polymer ?
#
loop_
_entity_poly.entity_id
_entity_poly.type
_entity_poly.pdbx_seq_one_letter_code
_entity_poly.pdbx_strand_id
1 'polypeptide(L)' 'MTAAVMVLLGVLVLMAVACGGSEAPTDVVPAAAVHEIGLETVASDLQTPWAMAFAPDGRIFVTERPGRIRVIENGNLRA' A
#
# COMPACT_ATOMS: atom_id res chain seq x y z
N MET A 1 36.70 56.86 -8.71
CA MET A 1 37.25 55.48 -8.70
C MET A 1 36.62 54.62 -7.60
N THR A 2 36.35 55.14 -6.40
CA THR A 2 35.73 54.41 -5.27
C THR A 2 34.26 54.02 -5.47
N ALA A 3 33.43 54.88 -6.07
CA ALA A 3 32.01 54.59 -6.30
C ALA A 3 31.78 53.46 -7.32
N ALA A 4 32.61 53.36 -8.36
CA ALA A 4 32.51 52.32 -9.38
C ALA A 4 32.86 50.92 -8.81
N VAL A 5 33.85 50.85 -7.90
CA VAL A 5 34.25 49.61 -7.23
C VAL A 5 33.16 49.10 -6.28
N MET A 6 32.46 50.01 -5.58
CA MET A 6 31.33 49.66 -4.70
C MET A 6 30.14 49.11 -5.49
N VAL A 7 29.83 49.70 -6.65
CA VAL A 7 28.76 49.21 -7.53
C VAL A 7 29.11 47.84 -8.10
N LEU A 8 30.36 47.61 -8.51
CA LEU A 8 30.80 46.31 -9.02
C LEU A 8 30.75 45.22 -7.94
N LEU A 9 31.20 45.53 -6.72
CA LEU A 9 31.11 44.61 -5.58
C LEU A 9 29.65 44.30 -5.23
N GLY A 10 28.77 45.31 -5.24
CA GLY A 10 27.34 45.12 -4.98
C GLY A 10 26.67 44.22 -6.01
N VAL A 11 26.97 44.39 -7.31
CA VAL A 11 26.44 43.55 -8.39
C VAL A 11 26.98 42.12 -8.31
N LEU A 12 28.25 41.95 -7.94
CA LEU A 12 28.88 40.64 -7.79
C LEU A 12 28.23 39.84 -6.64
N VAL A 13 27.98 40.51 -5.50
CA VAL A 13 27.28 39.91 -4.36
C VAL A 13 25.84 39.54 -4.72
N LEU A 14 25.14 40.38 -5.49
CA LEU A 14 23.76 40.12 -5.92
C LEU A 14 23.66 38.90 -6.85
N MET A 15 24.63 38.72 -7.76
CA MET A 15 24.68 37.56 -8.67
C MET A 15 25.00 36.24 -7.96
N ALA A 16 25.80 36.28 -6.89
CA ALA A 16 26.13 35.07 -6.13
C ALA A 16 24.92 34.50 -5.36
N VAL A 17 23.95 35.34 -4.98
CA VAL A 17 22.75 34.92 -4.22
C VAL A 17 21.69 34.28 -5.12
N ALA A 18 21.68 34.59 -6.42
CA ALA A 18 20.63 34.15 -7.34
C ALA A 18 20.72 32.66 -7.78
N CYS A 19 21.80 31.94 -7.44
CA CYS A 19 22.03 30.56 -7.86
C CYS A 19 21.70 29.48 -6.82
N GLY A 20 21.09 29.84 -5.68
CA GLY A 20 20.86 28.89 -4.58
C GLY A 20 19.43 28.35 -4.52
N GLY A 21 19.25 27.07 -4.89
CA GLY A 21 18.20 26.22 -4.32
C GLY A 21 17.16 25.66 -5.28
N SER A 22 17.53 24.66 -6.08
CA SER A 22 16.56 23.71 -6.65
C SER A 22 16.41 22.55 -5.67
N GLU A 23 15.54 22.68 -4.68
CA GLU A 23 15.16 21.55 -3.82
C GLU A 23 14.24 20.62 -4.62
N ALA A 24 14.74 19.43 -4.96
CA ALA A 24 13.92 18.41 -5.59
C ALA A 24 12.79 18.00 -4.63
N PRO A 25 11.53 17.86 -5.10
CA PRO A 25 10.45 17.34 -4.27
C PRO A 25 10.83 15.93 -3.78
N THR A 26 11.07 15.79 -2.48
CA THR A 26 11.21 14.49 -1.84
C THR A 26 9.81 13.96 -1.54
N ASP A 27 9.32 13.06 -2.39
CA ASP A 27 8.10 12.32 -2.12
C ASP A 27 8.35 11.37 -0.93
N VAL A 28 8.09 11.86 0.28
CA VAL A 28 8.11 11.06 1.50
C VAL A 28 6.85 10.21 1.51
N VAL A 29 6.95 8.98 0.99
CA VAL A 29 5.89 7.97 1.16
C VAL A 29 5.74 7.74 2.67
N PRO A 30 4.59 8.05 3.29
CA PRO A 30 4.38 7.79 4.71
C PRO A 30 4.56 6.29 4.96
N ALA A 31 5.29 5.94 6.02
CA ALA A 31 5.41 4.56 6.43
C ALA A 31 4.00 3.99 6.65
N ALA A 32 3.60 3.03 5.80
CA ALA A 32 2.31 2.38 5.93
C ALA A 32 2.19 1.77 7.33
N ALA A 33 1.07 2.03 8.01
CA ALA A 33 0.78 1.42 9.30
C ALA A 33 0.78 -0.12 9.13
N VAL A 34 1.71 -0.79 9.83
CA VAL A 34 1.75 -2.25 9.88
C VAL A 34 0.51 -2.71 10.64
N HIS A 35 -0.44 -3.30 9.91
CA HIS A 35 -1.60 -3.94 10.53
C HIS A 35 -1.20 -5.35 10.96
N GLU A 36 -1.50 -5.71 12.21
CA GLU A 36 -1.35 -7.08 12.69
C GLU A 36 -2.43 -7.95 12.05
N ILE A 37 -2.03 -8.84 11.14
CA ILE A 37 -2.96 -9.75 10.46
C ILE A 37 -3.10 -11.03 11.29
N GLY A 38 -4.28 -11.23 11.86
CA GLY A 38 -4.67 -12.49 12.48
C GLY A 38 -5.06 -13.53 11.43
N LEU A 39 -4.60 -14.76 11.62
CA LEU A 39 -4.98 -15.90 10.78
C LEU A 39 -5.87 -16.84 11.60
N GLU A 40 -6.99 -17.26 11.03
CA GLU A 40 -7.88 -18.27 11.61
C GLU A 40 -8.23 -19.34 10.59
N THR A 41 -8.34 -20.59 11.06
CA THR A 41 -8.80 -21.70 10.23
C THR A 41 -10.32 -21.69 10.18
N VAL A 42 -10.89 -21.38 9.02
CA VAL A 42 -12.35 -21.34 8.80
C VAL A 42 -12.98 -22.70 8.47
N ALA A 43 -12.20 -23.62 7.91
CA ALA A 43 -12.60 -24.99 7.62
C ALA A 43 -11.37 -25.89 7.44
N SER A 44 -11.49 -27.15 7.82
CA SER A 44 -10.51 -28.23 7.60
C SER A 44 -11.10 -29.30 6.68
N ASP A 45 -10.31 -30.33 6.33
CA ASP A 45 -10.81 -31.54 5.66
C ASP A 45 -11.41 -31.31 4.25
N LEU A 46 -10.88 -30.31 3.55
CA LEU A 46 -11.15 -30.06 2.13
C LEU A 46 -10.12 -30.80 1.24
N GLN A 47 -10.58 -31.41 0.15
CA GLN A 47 -9.74 -32.04 -0.86
C GLN A 47 -9.52 -31.09 -2.04
N THR A 48 -8.38 -30.39 -2.02
CA THR A 48 -7.98 -29.48 -3.10
C THR A 48 -9.08 -28.43 -3.40
N PRO A 49 -9.38 -27.54 -2.44
CA PRO A 49 -10.35 -26.47 -2.66
C PRO A 49 -9.86 -25.53 -3.78
N TRP A 50 -10.78 -25.12 -4.66
CA TRP A 50 -10.47 -24.38 -5.88
C TRP A 50 -10.98 -22.94 -5.87
N ALA A 51 -12.23 -22.75 -5.44
CA ALA A 51 -12.89 -21.46 -5.37
C ALA A 51 -13.89 -21.46 -4.21
N MET A 52 -14.23 -20.26 -3.73
CA MET A 52 -15.24 -20.04 -2.70
C MET A 52 -16.14 -18.85 -3.03
N ALA A 53 -17.39 -18.90 -2.57
CA ALA A 53 -18.34 -17.80 -2.71
C ALA A 53 -19.18 -17.64 -1.45
N PHE A 54 -19.37 -16.39 -1.02
CA PHE A 54 -20.25 -16.03 0.09
C PHE A 54 -21.68 -15.84 -0.41
N ALA A 55 -22.62 -16.49 0.25
CA ALA A 55 -24.03 -16.32 -0.04
C ALA A 55 -24.67 -15.24 0.85
N PRO A 56 -25.78 -14.62 0.40
CA PRO A 56 -26.48 -13.59 1.18
C PRO A 56 -27.00 -14.07 2.54
N ASP A 57 -27.18 -15.39 2.71
CA ASP A 57 -27.63 -16.01 3.96
C ASP A 57 -26.48 -16.37 4.92
N GLY A 58 -25.24 -15.99 4.59
CA GLY A 58 -24.06 -16.22 5.41
C GLY A 58 -23.36 -17.56 5.19
N ARG A 59 -23.87 -18.44 4.31
CA ARG A 59 -23.17 -19.67 3.93
C ARG A 59 -21.98 -19.37 3.02
N ILE A 60 -20.98 -20.24 3.06
CA ILE A 60 -19.84 -20.22 2.14
C ILE A 60 -19.86 -21.50 1.31
N PHE A 61 -19.92 -21.36 -0.01
CA PHE A 61 -19.81 -22.48 -0.94
C PHE A 61 -18.35 -22.65 -1.34
N VAL A 62 -17.84 -23.88 -1.31
CA VAL A 62 -16.46 -24.21 -1.69
C VAL A 62 -16.48 -25.30 -2.76
N THR A 63 -15.89 -25.05 -3.92
CA THR A 63 -15.73 -26.06 -4.97
C THR A 63 -14.43 -26.84 -4.76
N GLU A 64 -14.48 -28.17 -4.82
CA GLU A 64 -13.31 -29.04 -4.65
C GLU A 64 -12.97 -29.79 -5.95
N ARG A 65 -11.68 -30.03 -6.20
CA ARG A 65 -11.19 -30.70 -7.43
C ARG A 65 -11.86 -32.04 -7.75
N PRO A 66 -12.26 -32.89 -6.78
CA PRO A 66 -13.00 -34.12 -7.04
C PRO A 66 -14.40 -33.92 -7.66
N GLY A 67 -14.84 -32.68 -7.87
CA GLY A 67 -16.10 -32.38 -8.57
C GLY A 67 -17.30 -32.26 -7.64
N ARG A 68 -17.09 -31.82 -6.39
CA ARG A 68 -18.17 -31.58 -5.41
C ARG A 68 -18.12 -30.17 -4.87
N ILE A 69 -19.25 -29.70 -4.34
CA ILE A 69 -19.39 -28.41 -3.67
C ILE A 69 -19.70 -28.69 -2.21
N ARG A 70 -18.91 -28.12 -1.30
CA ARG A 70 -19.13 -28.16 0.15
C ARG A 70 -19.72 -26.85 0.64
N VAL A 71 -20.44 -26.90 1.74
CA VAL A 71 -21.01 -25.72 2.39
C VAL A 71 -20.42 -25.52 3.78
N ILE A 72 -19.89 -24.33 4.07
CA ILE A 72 -19.58 -23.90 5.44
C ILE A 72 -20.78 -23.11 5.95
N GLU A 73 -21.35 -23.54 7.08
CA GLU A 73 -22.53 -22.94 7.70
C GLU A 73 -22.35 -22.93 9.21
N ASN A 74 -22.55 -21.77 9.85
CA ASN A 74 -22.34 -21.59 11.29
C ASN A 74 -20.95 -22.09 11.75
N GLY A 75 -19.90 -21.80 10.97
CA GLY A 75 -18.52 -22.23 11.24
C GLY A 75 -18.25 -23.73 11.06
N ASN A 76 -19.22 -24.50 10.57
CA ASN A 76 -19.09 -25.94 10.39
C ASN A 76 -19.08 -26.32 8.91
N LEU A 77 -18.18 -27.21 8.52
CA LEU A 77 -18.14 -27.76 7.18
C LEU A 77 -19.19 -28.88 7.02
N ARG A 78 -20.05 -28.75 6.01
CA ARG A 78 -21.16 -29.65 5.69
C ARG A 78 -20.99 -30.22 4.28
N ALA A 79 -21.95 -31.06 3.88
CA ALA A 79 -21.98 -31.74 2.59
C ALA A 79 -21.79 -30.78 1.42
#